data_AF-A0A0J8RCS4-F1
#
_entry.id   AF-A0A0J8RCS4-F1
#
_cell.length_a   1.000
_cell.length_b   1.000
_cell.length_c   1.000
_cell.angle_alpha   90.00
_cell.angle_beta   90.00
_cell.angle_gamma   90.00
#
_symmetry.space_group_name_H-M   'P 1'
#
loop_
_entity.id
_entity.type
_entity.pdbx_description
1 polymer ?
#
loop_
_entity_poly.entity_id
_entity_poly.type
_entity_poly.pdbx_seq_one_letter_code
_entity_poly.pdbx_strand_id
1 'polypeptide(L)'
;MGSEFVDLEVTFPEHMLRAVTEMKGFSKIIASHHDVSGSLSWANGSWGQFYNKALQYGDIIKLVGVAKCLDDNIALRKFKTWAQDAREIPVIAINMGEKGRLSRILNGFMTPVSHPKLPFKAAPGQLSAQDIRKGLSLMGEIEPRKFAIFGKPVSASRSPTMHNALFAQVGLPHAYSRLETDNVEDVREFIHAPDFGGASVTIPLKLDIMPLLDEISPEAQVIGAVNTIVPIPRGPGYGPMPTSRQSNLTIVR
;
A
#
# COMPACT_ATOMS: atom_id res chain seq x y z
N MET A 1 -21.09 -2.91 19.85
CA MET A 1 -20.33 -2.13 18.85
C MET A 1 -19.65 -3.13 17.92
N GLY A 2 -19.81 -3.02 16.60
CA GLY A 2 -19.25 -3.96 15.63
C GLY A 2 -17.95 -3.45 15.03
N SER A 3 -16.82 -3.69 15.70
CA SER A 3 -15.49 -3.28 15.22
C SER A 3 -15.03 -4.14 14.04
N GLU A 4 -14.37 -3.55 13.04
CA GLU A 4 -13.82 -4.30 11.91
C GLU A 4 -12.67 -5.23 12.34
N PHE A 5 -11.84 -4.74 13.28
CA PHE A 5 -10.70 -5.48 13.81
C PHE A 5 -10.70 -5.47 15.34
N VAL A 6 -10.24 -6.58 15.92
CA VAL A 6 -9.98 -6.73 17.36
C VAL A 6 -8.54 -7.25 17.53
N ASP A 7 -7.71 -6.50 18.25
CA ASP A 7 -6.34 -6.92 18.59
C ASP A 7 -6.37 -7.77 19.87
N LEU A 8 -5.89 -9.01 19.77
CA LEU A 8 -5.96 -10.02 20.81
C LEU A 8 -4.57 -10.59 21.09
N GLU A 9 -3.99 -10.23 22.24
CA GLU A 9 -2.66 -10.66 22.61
C GLU A 9 -2.64 -12.17 22.95
N VAL A 10 -1.80 -12.93 22.26
CA VAL A 10 -1.77 -14.40 22.37
C VAL A 10 -1.24 -14.90 23.71
N THR A 11 -0.69 -14.01 24.55
CA THR A 11 -0.28 -14.35 25.93
C THR A 11 -1.45 -14.41 26.89
N PHE A 12 -2.65 -13.96 26.49
CA PHE A 12 -3.84 -14.10 27.31
C PHE A 12 -4.19 -15.58 27.60
N PRO A 13 -4.82 -15.85 28.76
CA PRO A 13 -5.40 -17.14 29.10
C PRO A 13 -6.26 -17.73 27.97
N GLU A 14 -6.14 -19.03 27.76
CA GLU A 14 -6.76 -19.72 26.63
C GLU A 14 -8.29 -19.60 26.61
N HIS A 15 -8.94 -19.60 27.78
CA HIS A 15 -10.40 -19.43 27.86
C HIS A 15 -10.85 -18.06 27.33
N MET A 16 -10.06 -17.00 27.51
CA MET A 16 -10.37 -15.68 26.95
C MET A 16 -10.14 -15.65 25.44
N LEU A 17 -9.05 -16.27 24.96
CA LEU A 17 -8.78 -16.36 23.53
C LEU A 17 -9.95 -17.06 22.81
N ARG A 18 -10.39 -18.21 23.33
CA ARG A 18 -11.53 -18.95 22.77
C ARG A 18 -12.82 -18.14 22.82
N ALA A 19 -13.16 -17.55 23.97
CA ALA A 19 -14.39 -16.76 24.11
C ALA A 19 -14.46 -15.61 23.10
N VAL A 20 -13.36 -14.85 22.92
CA VAL A 20 -13.31 -13.76 21.94
C VAL A 20 -13.40 -14.28 20.51
N THR A 21 -12.70 -15.37 20.18
CA THR A 21 -12.73 -15.97 18.84
C THR A 21 -14.11 -16.52 18.48
N GLU A 22 -14.81 -17.17 19.41
CA GLU A 22 -16.16 -17.71 19.21
C GLU A 22 -17.20 -16.59 19.06
N MET A 23 -16.99 -15.46 19.73
CA MET A 23 -17.92 -14.31 19.71
C MET A 23 -17.57 -13.24 18.65
N LYS A 24 -16.54 -13.45 17.81
CA LYS A 24 -16.01 -12.39 16.93
C LYS A 24 -17.00 -11.89 15.85
N GLY A 25 -18.01 -12.70 15.50
CA GLY A 25 -18.96 -12.35 14.43
C GLY A 25 -18.24 -12.03 13.11
N PHE A 26 -18.44 -10.82 12.58
CA PHE A 26 -17.77 -10.34 11.37
C PHE A 26 -16.42 -9.64 11.63
N SER A 27 -16.06 -9.41 12.90
CA SER A 27 -14.76 -8.81 13.25
C SER A 27 -13.61 -9.75 12.88
N LYS A 28 -12.51 -9.16 12.42
CA LYS A 28 -11.25 -9.86 12.15
C LYS A 28 -10.34 -9.76 13.36
N ILE A 29 -9.76 -10.88 13.77
CA ILE A 29 -8.84 -10.93 14.91
C ILE A 29 -7.42 -10.69 14.40
N ILE A 30 -6.77 -9.68 14.99
CA ILE A 30 -5.32 -9.49 14.90
C ILE A 30 -4.73 -10.19 16.12
N ALA A 31 -4.19 -11.39 15.95
CA ALA A 31 -3.54 -12.12 17.03
C ALA A 31 -2.12 -11.57 17.23
N SER A 32 -1.88 -10.89 18.35
CA SER A 32 -0.65 -10.14 18.58
C SER A 32 0.31 -10.78 19.58
N HIS A 33 1.61 -10.52 19.39
CA HIS A 33 2.60 -10.63 20.45
C HIS A 33 3.63 -9.51 20.41
N HIS A 34 3.99 -8.96 21.56
CA HIS A 34 5.03 -7.93 21.71
C HIS A 34 6.16 -8.41 22.65
N ASP A 35 7.38 -8.58 22.12
CA ASP A 35 8.59 -8.90 22.90
C ASP A 35 9.30 -7.62 23.34
N VAL A 36 8.72 -6.92 24.32
CA VAL A 36 9.23 -5.64 24.81
C VAL A 36 10.62 -5.77 25.44
N SER A 37 10.96 -6.92 26.01
CA SER A 37 12.28 -7.19 26.60
C SER A 37 13.38 -7.43 25.56
N GLY A 38 13.03 -7.68 24.30
CA GLY A 38 13.98 -8.02 23.24
C GLY A 38 14.73 -9.32 23.54
N SER A 39 14.02 -10.29 24.13
CA SER A 39 14.52 -11.60 24.54
C SER A 39 14.42 -12.65 23.43
N LEU A 40 13.49 -12.46 22.50
CA LEU A 40 13.29 -13.31 21.33
C LEU A 40 14.20 -12.88 20.18
N SER A 41 14.46 -13.81 19.27
CA SER A 41 15.25 -13.58 18.06
C SER A 41 14.56 -14.15 16.84
N TRP A 42 14.48 -13.34 15.79
CA TRP A 42 13.96 -13.74 14.49
C TRP A 42 14.82 -14.83 13.81
N ALA A 43 16.07 -14.99 14.23
CA ALA A 43 17.04 -15.89 13.58
C ALA A 43 17.09 -17.31 14.16
N ASN A 44 16.50 -17.56 15.34
CA ASN A 44 16.67 -18.83 16.06
C ASN A 44 15.35 -19.58 16.34
N GLY A 45 14.25 -19.16 15.73
CA GLY A 45 12.95 -19.86 15.87
C GLY A 45 12.21 -19.62 17.19
N SER A 46 12.74 -18.80 18.11
CA SER A 46 12.09 -18.49 19.40
C SER A 46 10.70 -17.84 19.27
N TRP A 47 10.39 -17.25 18.11
CA TRP A 47 9.04 -16.77 17.77
C TRP A 47 8.03 -17.86 17.42
N GLY A 48 8.46 -19.10 17.18
CA GLY A 48 7.62 -20.17 16.65
C GLY A 48 6.40 -20.48 17.50
N GLN A 49 6.54 -20.49 18.83
CA GLN A 49 5.41 -20.72 19.73
C GLN A 49 4.32 -19.64 19.63
N PHE A 50 4.72 -18.37 19.48
CA PHE A 50 3.79 -17.25 19.36
C PHE A 50 3.18 -17.19 17.97
N TYR A 51 3.94 -17.48 16.93
CA TYR A 51 3.44 -17.62 15.56
C TYR A 51 2.39 -18.73 15.47
N ASN A 52 2.67 -19.92 16.00
CA ASN A 52 1.73 -21.04 16.00
C ASN A 52 0.46 -20.73 16.79
N LYS A 53 0.59 -20.04 17.93
CA LYS A 53 -0.58 -19.61 18.70
C LYS A 53 -1.38 -18.54 17.96
N ALA A 54 -0.73 -17.57 17.32
CA ALA A 54 -1.39 -16.56 16.52
C ALA A 54 -2.13 -17.16 15.31
N LEU A 55 -1.57 -18.18 14.66
CA LEU A 55 -2.22 -18.94 13.59
C LEU A 55 -3.54 -19.59 14.02
N GLN A 56 -3.66 -19.99 15.29
CA GLN A 56 -4.86 -20.66 15.79
C GLN A 56 -6.04 -19.70 15.95
N TYR A 57 -5.78 -18.43 16.30
CA TYR A 57 -6.81 -17.48 16.72
C TYR A 57 -6.99 -16.28 15.79
N GLY A 58 -5.97 -15.92 15.01
CA GLY A 58 -5.92 -14.70 14.22
C GLY A 58 -6.38 -14.90 12.78
N ASP A 59 -7.17 -13.95 12.29
CA ASP A 59 -7.32 -13.71 10.85
C ASP A 59 -6.09 -12.97 10.29
N ILE A 60 -5.36 -12.27 11.15
CA ILE A 60 -4.11 -11.55 10.89
C ILE A 60 -3.14 -11.84 12.03
N ILE A 61 -1.86 -12.02 11.72
CA ILE A 61 -0.80 -12.20 12.72
C ILE A 61 -0.05 -10.88 12.91
N LYS A 62 0.22 -10.49 14.16
CA LYS A 62 1.01 -9.30 14.49
C LYS A 62 2.13 -9.62 15.49
N LEU A 63 3.37 -9.68 15.03
CA LEU A 63 4.52 -9.97 15.89
C LEU A 63 5.46 -8.76 15.94
N VAL A 64 5.78 -8.30 17.14
CA VAL A 64 6.53 -7.05 17.37
C VAL A 64 7.75 -7.33 18.25
N GLY A 65 8.95 -7.24 17.67
CA GLY A 65 10.22 -7.43 18.36
C GLY A 65 10.94 -6.12 18.69
N VAL A 66 12.22 -6.22 19.04
CA VAL A 66 13.13 -5.08 19.27
C VAL A 66 14.38 -5.24 18.42
N ALA A 67 14.75 -4.20 17.66
CA ALA A 67 15.99 -4.21 16.91
C ALA A 67 17.14 -3.58 17.72
N LYS A 68 18.24 -4.33 17.85
CA LYS A 68 19.52 -3.92 18.45
C LYS A 68 20.56 -3.61 17.39
N CYS A 69 20.43 -4.15 16.18
CA CYS A 69 21.26 -3.85 15.01
C CYS A 69 20.44 -3.91 13.69
N LEU A 70 21.10 -3.67 12.55
CA LEU A 70 20.47 -3.77 11.24
C LEU A 70 20.05 -5.21 10.92
N ASP A 71 20.88 -6.18 11.29
CA ASP A 71 20.67 -7.61 10.99
C ASP A 71 19.38 -8.15 11.59
N ASP A 72 18.90 -7.60 12.71
CA ASP A 72 17.62 -7.96 13.30
C ASP A 72 16.45 -7.67 12.34
N ASN A 73 16.53 -6.60 11.54
CA ASN A 73 15.51 -6.29 10.53
C ASN A 73 15.60 -7.22 9.32
N ILE A 74 16.81 -7.63 8.95
CA ILE A 74 17.04 -8.60 7.87
C ILE A 74 16.50 -9.97 8.27
N ALA A 75 16.79 -10.40 9.50
CA ALA A 75 16.27 -11.65 10.07
C ALA A 75 14.74 -11.62 10.17
N LEU A 76 14.16 -10.50 10.64
CA LEU A 76 12.71 -10.30 10.63
C LEU A 76 12.13 -10.41 9.21
N ARG A 77 12.75 -9.78 8.21
CA ARG A 77 12.27 -9.83 6.83
C ARG A 77 12.24 -11.28 6.30
N LYS A 78 13.30 -12.06 6.57
CA LYS A 78 13.36 -13.49 6.21
C LYS A 78 12.27 -14.30 6.90
N PHE A 79 12.07 -14.09 8.21
CA PHE A 79 10.99 -14.71 8.96
C PHE A 79 9.62 -14.37 8.35
N LYS A 80 9.39 -13.09 8.03
CA LYS A 80 8.12 -12.63 7.44
C LYS A 80 7.85 -13.29 6.08
N THR A 81 8.85 -13.35 5.20
CA THR A 81 8.73 -14.04 3.90
C THR A 81 8.32 -15.50 4.11
N TRP A 82 9.06 -16.23 4.95
CA TRP A 82 8.74 -17.61 5.28
C TRP A 82 7.30 -17.77 5.82
N ALA A 83 6.88 -16.89 6.73
CA ALA A 83 5.57 -16.95 7.35
C ALA A 83 4.42 -16.74 6.34
N GLN A 84 4.64 -15.90 5.33
CA GLN A 84 3.67 -15.63 4.26
C GLN A 84 3.65 -16.75 3.20
N ASP A 85 4.79 -17.37 2.91
CA ASP A 85 4.87 -18.49 1.98
C ASP A 85 4.27 -19.78 2.59
N ALA A 86 4.38 -19.93 3.91
CA ALA A 86 3.88 -21.11 4.62
C ALA A 86 2.35 -21.15 4.71
N ARG A 87 1.68 -19.99 4.78
CA ARG A 87 0.23 -19.85 5.02
C ARG A 87 -0.30 -18.57 4.39
N GLU A 88 -1.51 -18.63 3.84
CA GLU A 88 -2.23 -17.47 3.29
C GLU A 88 -2.84 -16.55 4.38
N ILE A 89 -2.14 -16.38 5.51
CA ILE A 89 -2.58 -15.49 6.60
C ILE A 89 -1.71 -14.22 6.58
N PRO A 90 -2.29 -13.01 6.47
CA PRO A 90 -1.52 -11.78 6.46
C PRO A 90 -0.72 -11.57 7.75
N VAL A 91 0.52 -11.11 7.59
CA VAL A 91 1.46 -10.90 8.71
C VAL A 91 1.89 -9.44 8.80
N ILE A 92 1.72 -8.86 9.99
CA ILE A 92 2.36 -7.62 10.44
C ILE A 92 3.57 -8.04 11.27
N ALA A 93 4.78 -7.75 10.81
CA ALA A 93 6.01 -8.04 11.55
C ALA A 93 6.90 -6.79 11.54
N ILE A 94 7.21 -6.27 12.72
CA ILE A 94 8.01 -5.06 12.90
C ILE A 94 8.89 -5.15 14.14
N ASN A 95 9.96 -4.37 14.15
CA ASN A 95 10.80 -4.13 15.30
C ASN A 95 10.54 -2.72 15.87
N MET A 96 10.54 -2.62 17.19
CA MET A 96 10.56 -1.36 17.94
C MET A 96 11.97 -0.79 18.03
N GLY A 97 12.06 0.46 18.48
CA GLY A 97 13.31 1.20 18.65
C GLY A 97 13.76 1.89 17.35
N GLU A 98 14.69 2.84 17.47
CA GLU A 98 15.19 3.60 16.31
C GLU A 98 15.83 2.70 15.25
N LYS A 99 16.57 1.67 15.68
CA LYS A 99 17.16 0.68 14.76
C LYS A 99 16.12 -0.21 14.08
N GLY A 100 14.87 -0.22 14.57
CA GLY A 100 13.76 -0.99 14.00
C GLY A 100 13.03 -0.28 12.87
N ARG A 101 13.34 0.99 12.59
CA ARG A 101 12.62 1.81 11.58
C ARG A 101 12.56 1.18 10.20
N LEU A 102 13.62 0.48 9.76
CA LEU A 102 13.64 -0.22 8.48
C LEU A 102 12.54 -1.29 8.38
N SER A 103 12.32 -2.08 9.44
CA SER A 103 11.24 -3.08 9.43
C SER A 103 9.86 -2.45 9.28
N ARG A 104 9.64 -1.24 9.81
CA ARG A 104 8.37 -0.51 9.65
C ARG A 104 8.19 -0.01 8.22
N ILE A 105 9.26 0.47 7.59
CA ILE A 105 9.25 0.86 6.17
C ILE A 105 8.87 -0.34 5.30
N LEU A 106 9.54 -1.48 5.51
CA LEU A 106 9.40 -2.68 4.67
C LEU A 106 8.23 -3.62 5.04
N ASN A 107 7.49 -3.34 6.12
CA ASN A 107 6.39 -4.23 6.53
C ASN A 107 5.26 -4.25 5.49
N GLY A 108 4.91 -3.12 4.86
CA GLY A 108 3.83 -3.06 3.88
C GLY A 108 2.43 -3.19 4.48
N PHE A 109 1.95 -4.42 4.69
CA PHE A 109 0.58 -4.70 5.14
C PHE A 109 0.30 -4.16 6.56
N MET A 110 -0.68 -3.27 6.68
CA MET A 110 -1.18 -2.71 7.95
C MET A 110 -0.08 -2.23 8.91
N THR A 111 0.98 -1.57 8.40
CA THR A 111 2.02 -1.00 9.27
C THR A 111 1.40 0.03 10.23
N PRO A 112 1.57 -0.11 11.56
CA PRO A 112 1.08 0.89 12.50
C PRO A 112 1.93 2.18 12.41
N VAL A 113 1.27 3.30 12.15
CA VAL A 113 1.90 4.61 11.94
C VAL A 113 1.56 5.61 13.05
N SER A 114 2.38 6.66 13.15
CA SER A 114 2.09 7.84 13.97
C SER A 114 1.65 9.02 13.10
N HIS A 115 1.27 10.14 13.72
CA HIS A 115 0.99 11.39 13.01
C HIS A 115 1.46 12.59 13.85
N PRO A 116 2.07 13.63 13.27
CA PRO A 116 2.61 14.78 14.03
C PRO A 116 1.57 15.53 14.88
N LYS A 117 0.28 15.46 14.52
CA LYS A 117 -0.81 16.08 15.30
C LYS A 117 -1.30 15.23 16.48
N LEU A 118 -0.83 13.99 16.63
CA LEU A 118 -1.18 13.17 17.79
C LEU A 118 -0.29 13.57 18.98
N PRO A 119 -0.85 13.54 20.21
CA PRO A 119 -0.14 14.02 21.39
C PRO A 119 1.10 13.18 21.75
N PHE A 120 1.14 11.92 21.33
CA PHE A 120 2.26 11.01 21.55
C PHE A 120 2.35 9.97 20.42
N LYS A 121 3.54 9.38 20.27
CA LYS A 121 3.73 8.16 19.48
C LYS A 121 3.39 6.95 20.35
N ALA A 122 2.76 5.94 19.77
CA ALA A 122 2.36 4.74 20.50
C ALA A 122 3.55 3.83 20.87
N ALA A 123 4.66 3.90 20.12
CA ALA A 123 5.86 3.12 20.38
C ALA A 123 7.15 3.84 19.92
N PRO A 124 8.32 3.53 20.54
CA PRO A 124 9.62 4.02 20.09
C PRO A 124 9.92 3.63 18.63
N GLY A 125 10.52 4.54 17.87
CA GLY A 125 10.85 4.35 16.46
C GLY A 125 9.65 4.35 15.50
N GLN A 126 8.43 4.71 15.97
CA GLN A 126 7.26 4.79 15.10
C GLN A 126 7.38 5.94 14.09
N LEU A 127 7.09 5.62 12.83
CA LEU A 127 7.14 6.51 11.67
C LEU A 127 5.73 7.00 11.32
N SER A 128 5.63 8.16 10.67
CA SER A 128 4.37 8.54 10.03
C SER A 128 4.18 7.78 8.71
N ALA A 129 2.95 7.76 8.19
CA ALA A 129 2.70 7.20 6.86
C ALA A 129 3.47 7.94 5.75
N GLN A 130 3.70 9.25 5.92
CA GLN A 130 4.53 10.05 5.01
C GLN A 130 5.99 9.60 5.04
N ASP A 131 6.56 9.39 6.24
CA ASP A 131 7.96 8.95 6.39
C ASP A 131 8.18 7.56 5.81
N ILE A 132 7.23 6.63 6.00
CA ILE A 132 7.29 5.30 5.41
C ILE A 132 7.30 5.39 3.88
N ARG A 133 6.39 6.17 3.27
CA ARG A 133 6.35 6.32 1.81
C ARG A 133 7.61 6.98 1.25
N LYS A 134 8.18 7.97 1.95
CA LYS A 134 9.50 8.54 1.58
C LYS A 134 10.59 7.49 1.67
N GLY A 135 10.62 6.69 2.74
CA GLY A 135 11.57 5.59 2.90
C GLY A 135 11.47 4.57 1.77
N LEU A 136 10.26 4.12 1.43
CA LEU A 136 9.99 3.23 0.31
C LEU A 136 10.43 3.84 -1.03
N SER A 137 10.18 5.14 -1.24
CA SER A 137 10.60 5.83 -2.47
C SER A 137 12.12 5.90 -2.61
N LEU A 138 12.84 6.20 -1.52
CA LEU A 138 14.31 6.23 -1.50
C LEU A 138 14.93 4.84 -1.72
N MET A 139 14.21 3.79 -1.37
CA MET A 139 14.64 2.40 -1.55
C MET A 139 14.24 1.81 -2.92
N GLY A 140 13.49 2.55 -3.74
CA GLY A 140 13.00 2.06 -5.03
C GLY A 140 11.77 1.14 -4.93
N GLU A 141 11.19 0.95 -3.74
CA GLU A 141 9.97 0.16 -3.53
C GLU A 141 8.70 0.92 -3.99
N ILE A 142 8.75 2.26 -4.00
CA ILE A 142 7.76 3.10 -4.69
C ILE A 142 8.49 3.81 -5.82
N GLU A 143 8.26 3.34 -7.04
CA GLU A 143 8.83 3.96 -8.24
C GLU A 143 8.11 5.28 -8.58
N PRO A 144 8.84 6.31 -9.05
CA PRO A 144 8.26 7.50 -9.65
C PRO A 144 7.30 7.14 -10.79
N ARG A 145 6.20 7.88 -10.91
CA ARG A 145 5.22 7.74 -11.99
C ARG A 145 4.85 9.12 -12.53
N LYS A 146 4.50 9.18 -13.81
CA LYS A 146 4.09 10.37 -14.52
C LYS A 146 2.57 10.48 -14.55
N PHE A 147 2.08 11.63 -14.15
CA PHE A 147 0.69 12.03 -14.27
C PHE A 147 0.58 13.26 -15.16
N ALA A 148 -0.55 13.43 -15.82
CA ALA A 148 -0.77 14.60 -16.68
C ALA A 148 -2.24 15.02 -16.73
N ILE A 149 -2.48 16.26 -17.14
CA ILE A 149 -3.77 16.70 -17.67
C ILE A 149 -3.71 16.80 -19.19
N PHE A 150 -4.68 16.16 -19.87
CA PHE A 150 -4.85 16.17 -21.32
C PHE A 150 -6.01 17.09 -21.72
N GLY A 151 -5.83 17.87 -22.77
CA GLY A 151 -6.87 18.74 -23.34
C GLY A 151 -6.29 20.08 -23.80
N LYS A 152 -7.15 21.00 -24.25
CA LYS A 152 -6.73 22.31 -24.76
C LYS A 152 -7.86 23.35 -24.64
N PRO A 153 -7.59 24.53 -24.05
CA PRO A 153 -6.36 24.95 -23.36
C PRO A 153 -6.24 24.38 -21.93
N VAL A 154 -5.03 24.04 -21.50
CA VAL A 154 -4.72 23.59 -20.12
C VAL A 154 -3.60 24.39 -19.45
N SER A 155 -3.01 25.37 -20.14
CA SER A 155 -1.98 26.27 -19.59
C SER A 155 -2.35 26.86 -18.22
N ALA A 156 -3.58 27.35 -18.05
CA ALA A 156 -4.10 27.92 -16.79
C ALA A 156 -4.64 26.89 -15.78
N SER A 157 -4.61 25.59 -16.12
CA SER A 157 -5.09 24.54 -15.20
C SER A 157 -4.29 24.53 -13.90
N ARG A 158 -4.99 24.39 -12.76
CA ARG A 158 -4.39 24.27 -11.43
C ARG A 158 -4.05 22.83 -11.05
N SER A 159 -4.46 21.83 -11.85
CA SER A 159 -4.23 20.40 -11.54
C SER A 159 -2.76 20.08 -11.27
N PRO A 160 -1.78 20.56 -12.07
CA PRO A 160 -0.37 20.29 -11.78
C PRO A 160 0.09 20.81 -10.43
N THR A 161 -0.28 22.04 -10.06
CA THR A 161 0.07 22.62 -8.76
C THR A 161 -0.54 21.80 -7.61
N MET A 162 -1.82 21.46 -7.74
CA MET A 162 -2.55 20.69 -6.72
C MET A 162 -1.95 19.29 -6.52
N HIS A 163 -1.79 18.51 -7.58
CA HIS A 163 -1.30 17.13 -7.48
C HIS A 163 0.15 17.06 -7.04
N ASN A 164 1.04 17.93 -7.55
CA ASN A 164 2.43 17.95 -7.10
C ASN A 164 2.54 18.34 -5.60
N ALA A 165 1.71 19.28 -5.13
CA ALA A 165 1.64 19.60 -3.70
C ALA A 165 1.17 18.40 -2.87
N LEU A 166 0.14 17.68 -3.33
CA LEU A 166 -0.35 16.47 -2.66
C LEU A 166 0.71 15.37 -2.64
N PHE A 167 1.38 15.07 -3.75
CA PHE A 167 2.46 14.07 -3.82
C PHE A 167 3.56 14.38 -2.81
N ALA A 168 4.03 15.63 -2.76
CA ALA A 168 5.02 16.07 -1.79
C ALA A 168 4.50 15.93 -0.33
N GLN A 169 3.27 16.36 -0.08
CA GLN A 169 2.64 16.28 1.25
C GLN A 169 2.48 14.84 1.73
N VAL A 170 2.12 13.91 0.85
CA VAL A 170 1.98 12.50 1.25
C VAL A 170 3.29 11.71 1.14
N GLY A 171 4.36 12.28 0.59
CA GLY A 171 5.67 11.64 0.49
C GLY A 171 5.77 10.64 -0.66
N LEU A 172 5.07 10.90 -1.77
CA LEU A 172 5.14 10.13 -3.00
C LEU A 172 6.07 10.79 -4.03
N PRO A 173 6.78 10.01 -4.86
CA PRO A 173 7.80 10.52 -5.78
C PRO A 173 7.24 10.82 -7.18
N HIS A 174 5.93 11.03 -7.31
CA HIS A 174 5.28 11.22 -8.60
C HIS A 174 5.37 12.66 -9.09
N ALA A 175 5.22 12.84 -10.40
CA ALA A 175 5.19 14.16 -11.03
C ALA A 175 3.90 14.32 -11.86
N TYR A 176 3.29 15.50 -11.76
CA TYR A 176 2.11 15.87 -12.55
C TYR A 176 2.45 17.00 -13.52
N SER A 177 2.23 16.79 -14.82
CA SER A 177 2.51 17.76 -15.89
C SER A 177 1.25 18.16 -16.68
N ARG A 178 1.44 19.05 -17.67
CA ARG A 178 0.43 19.39 -18.67
C ARG A 178 0.85 18.76 -19.99
N LEU A 179 -0.11 18.20 -20.71
CA LEU A 179 0.06 17.80 -22.11
C LEU A 179 -1.11 18.45 -22.86
N GLU A 180 -0.84 19.62 -23.44
CA GLU A 180 -1.84 20.42 -24.13
C GLU A 180 -2.01 19.92 -25.56
N THR A 181 -3.20 19.40 -25.89
CA THR A 181 -3.54 18.92 -27.23
C THR A 181 -5.06 18.84 -27.40
N ASP A 182 -5.51 19.04 -28.64
CA ASP A 182 -6.87 18.79 -29.13
C ASP A 182 -6.96 17.50 -29.96
N ASN A 183 -5.85 16.77 -30.15
CA ASN A 183 -5.79 15.47 -30.81
C ASN A 183 -5.53 14.35 -29.80
N VAL A 184 -6.45 13.40 -29.71
CA VAL A 184 -6.33 12.28 -28.76
C VAL A 184 -5.14 11.36 -29.07
N GLU A 185 -4.71 11.27 -30.33
CA GLU A 185 -3.60 10.38 -30.69
C GLU A 185 -2.26 10.84 -30.08
N ASP A 186 -2.11 12.13 -29.78
CA ASP A 186 -0.89 12.70 -29.18
C ASP A 186 -0.65 12.17 -27.75
N VAL A 187 -1.70 11.70 -27.06
CA VAL A 187 -1.57 11.19 -25.68
C VAL A 187 -1.30 9.68 -25.61
N ARG A 188 -1.36 8.98 -26.74
CA ARG A 188 -1.24 7.52 -26.82
C ARG A 188 0.08 7.03 -26.23
N GLU A 189 1.21 7.63 -26.63
CA GLU A 189 2.52 7.23 -26.14
C GLU A 189 2.65 7.42 -24.62
N PHE A 190 2.13 8.54 -24.10
CA PHE A 190 2.16 8.84 -22.66
C PHE A 190 1.38 7.80 -21.86
N ILE A 191 0.20 7.41 -22.35
CA ILE A 191 -0.71 6.47 -21.70
C ILE A 191 -0.13 5.04 -21.66
N HIS A 192 0.65 4.65 -22.67
CA HIS A 192 1.27 3.33 -22.75
C HIS A 192 2.69 3.28 -22.17
N ALA A 193 3.23 4.39 -21.68
CA ALA A 193 4.53 4.43 -21.05
C ALA A 193 4.55 3.57 -19.78
N PRO A 194 5.63 2.83 -19.49
CA PRO A 194 5.72 1.97 -18.31
C PRO A 194 5.62 2.76 -17.00
N ASP A 195 6.00 4.04 -17.00
CA ASP A 195 5.92 4.94 -15.84
C ASP A 195 4.62 5.74 -15.78
N PHE A 196 3.62 5.44 -16.62
CA PHE A 196 2.30 6.06 -16.54
C PHE A 196 1.63 5.78 -15.19
N GLY A 197 1.28 6.84 -14.47
CA GLY A 197 0.61 6.78 -13.17
C GLY A 197 -0.89 7.09 -13.22
N GLY A 198 -1.36 7.71 -14.30
CA GLY A 198 -2.74 8.16 -14.48
C GLY A 198 -2.81 9.53 -15.14
N ALA A 199 -3.99 9.95 -15.55
CA ALA A 199 -4.17 11.28 -16.12
C ALA A 199 -5.58 11.84 -15.87
N SER A 200 -5.69 13.16 -15.78
CA SER A 200 -6.98 13.84 -15.94
C SER A 200 -7.20 14.17 -17.42
N VAL A 201 -8.45 14.14 -17.86
CA VAL A 201 -8.85 14.51 -19.23
C VAL A 201 -9.86 15.66 -19.15
N THR A 202 -9.63 16.70 -19.94
CA THR A 202 -10.54 17.84 -20.07
C THR A 202 -10.90 18.10 -21.52
N ILE A 203 -11.73 19.12 -21.76
CA ILE A 203 -12.16 19.55 -23.10
C ILE A 203 -10.94 19.72 -24.01
N PRO A 204 -11.01 19.29 -25.29
CA PRO A 204 -12.14 18.62 -25.93
C PRO A 204 -12.15 17.08 -25.79
N LEU A 205 -11.15 16.48 -25.16
CA LEU A 205 -10.81 15.06 -25.31
C LEU A 205 -11.66 14.07 -24.52
N LYS A 206 -12.65 14.52 -23.73
CA LYS A 206 -13.37 13.63 -22.79
C LYS A 206 -14.14 12.49 -23.47
N LEU A 207 -14.57 12.68 -24.72
CA LEU A 207 -15.25 11.64 -25.52
C LEU A 207 -14.21 10.86 -26.34
N ASP A 208 -13.33 11.59 -27.04
CA ASP A 208 -12.37 11.01 -27.98
C ASP A 208 -11.33 10.11 -27.31
N ILE A 209 -11.13 10.24 -26.00
CA ILE A 209 -10.24 9.35 -25.23
C ILE A 209 -10.80 7.95 -25.04
N MET A 210 -12.12 7.78 -25.05
CA MET A 210 -12.79 6.52 -24.71
C MET A 210 -12.33 5.33 -25.56
N PRO A 211 -12.13 5.44 -26.90
CA PRO A 211 -11.63 4.35 -27.73
C PRO A 211 -10.18 3.93 -27.45
N LEU A 212 -9.40 4.74 -26.72
CA LEU A 212 -8.01 4.42 -26.35
C LEU A 212 -7.90 3.60 -25.06
N LEU A 213 -9.01 3.38 -24.35
CA LEU A 213 -9.03 2.78 -23.01
C LEU A 213 -9.58 1.35 -23.10
N ASP A 214 -9.03 0.45 -22.28
CA ASP A 214 -9.43 -0.96 -22.28
C ASP A 214 -10.78 -1.17 -21.57
N GLU A 215 -11.02 -0.41 -20.49
CA GLU A 215 -12.21 -0.55 -19.66
C GLU A 215 -12.80 0.81 -19.26
N ILE A 216 -14.11 0.96 -19.50
CA ILE A 216 -14.89 2.16 -19.14
C ILE A 216 -15.84 1.84 -17.99
N SER A 217 -15.78 2.62 -16.90
CA SER A 217 -16.65 2.42 -15.75
C SER A 217 -18.14 2.62 -16.15
N PRO A 218 -19.09 1.91 -15.50
CA PRO A 218 -20.50 2.05 -15.82
C PRO A 218 -21.00 3.51 -15.78
N GLU A 219 -20.48 4.32 -14.85
CA GLU A 219 -20.82 5.74 -14.74
C GLU A 219 -20.32 6.55 -15.94
N ALA A 220 -19.07 6.32 -16.38
CA ALA A 220 -18.50 7.02 -17.52
C ALA A 220 -19.16 6.60 -18.84
N GLN A 221 -19.61 5.35 -18.97
CA GLN A 221 -20.42 4.89 -20.11
C GLN A 221 -21.77 5.61 -20.18
N VAL A 222 -22.47 5.73 -19.03
CA VAL A 222 -23.77 6.42 -18.96
C VAL A 222 -23.63 7.91 -19.22
N ILE A 223 -22.59 8.56 -18.69
CA ILE A 223 -22.32 9.99 -18.92
C ILE A 223 -21.88 10.23 -20.36
N GLY A 224 -21.21 9.26 -20.99
CA GLY A 224 -20.60 9.41 -22.32
C GLY A 224 -19.36 10.31 -22.29
N ALA A 225 -18.61 10.32 -21.19
CA ALA A 225 -17.40 11.12 -21.05
C ALA A 225 -16.47 10.55 -19.97
N VAL A 226 -15.15 10.69 -20.17
CA VAL A 226 -14.09 10.29 -19.25
C VAL A 226 -13.25 11.49 -18.88
N ASN A 227 -13.03 11.74 -17.59
CA ASN A 227 -12.12 12.78 -17.10
C ASN A 227 -10.97 12.28 -16.26
N THR A 228 -10.87 10.97 -16.02
CA THR A 228 -9.77 10.36 -15.25
C THR A 228 -9.41 8.99 -15.82
N ILE A 229 -8.12 8.78 -16.03
CA ILE A 229 -7.52 7.52 -16.49
C ILE A 229 -6.66 6.97 -15.35
N VAL A 230 -6.85 5.70 -14.98
CA VAL A 230 -6.06 5.02 -13.96
C VAL A 230 -5.42 3.75 -14.56
N PRO A 231 -4.10 3.55 -14.42
CA PRO A 231 -3.50 2.27 -14.80
C PRO A 231 -3.86 1.19 -13.77
N ILE A 232 -4.23 0.00 -14.21
CA ILE A 232 -4.37 -1.17 -13.33
C ILE A 232 -3.15 -2.08 -13.49
N PRO A 233 -2.32 -2.25 -12.45
CA PRO A 233 -1.29 -3.28 -12.45
C PRO A 233 -1.94 -4.67 -12.47
N ARG A 234 -1.55 -5.54 -13.40
CA ARG A 234 -1.95 -6.96 -13.35
C ARG A 234 -1.18 -7.66 -12.23
N GLY A 235 -1.92 -8.27 -11.30
CA GLY A 235 -1.34 -9.13 -10.26
C GLY A 235 -0.84 -10.48 -10.80
N PRO A 236 -0.13 -11.27 -9.97
CA PRO A 236 0.29 -12.63 -10.34
C PRO A 236 -0.95 -13.51 -10.56
N GLY A 237 -1.16 -13.95 -11.81
CA GLY A 237 -2.34 -14.72 -12.25
C GLY A 237 -2.77 -14.45 -13.69
N TYR A 238 -2.30 -13.37 -14.31
CA TYR A 238 -2.44 -13.14 -15.74
C TYR A 238 -1.27 -13.83 -16.48
N GLY A 239 -1.58 -14.68 -17.46
CA GLY A 239 -0.59 -15.40 -18.27
C GLY A 239 0.36 -14.48 -19.08
N PRO A 240 1.37 -15.05 -19.76
CA PRO A 240 2.37 -14.26 -20.48
C PRO A 240 1.77 -13.39 -21.59
N MET A 241 2.34 -12.20 -21.77
CA MET A 241 1.92 -11.18 -22.74
C MET A 241 2.05 -11.64 -24.19
N PRO A 242 1.07 -11.36 -25.07
CA PRO A 242 1.35 -11.08 -26.47
C PRO A 242 2.17 -9.78 -26.52
N THR A 243 3.24 -9.75 -27.33
CA THR A 243 4.26 -8.68 -27.41
C THR A 243 3.75 -7.29 -27.81
N SER A 244 2.44 -7.06 -27.92
CA SER A 244 1.83 -5.87 -28.52
C SER A 244 0.97 -4.99 -27.60
N ARG A 245 0.73 -5.33 -26.32
CA ARG A 245 -0.10 -4.51 -25.40
C ARG A 245 0.47 -4.48 -23.98
N GLN A 246 1.06 -3.36 -23.56
CA GLN A 246 1.77 -3.25 -22.27
C GLN A 246 1.01 -2.57 -21.12
N SER A 247 -0.24 -2.13 -21.29
CA SER A 247 -1.03 -1.59 -20.17
C SER A 247 -2.52 -1.89 -20.32
N ASN A 248 -3.18 -2.23 -19.22
CA ASN A 248 -4.64 -2.20 -19.09
C ASN A 248 -5.01 -0.89 -18.40
N LEU A 249 -5.70 -0.01 -19.09
CA LEU A 249 -6.16 1.30 -18.63
C LEU A 249 -7.60 1.16 -18.15
N THR A 250 -7.87 1.46 -16.88
CA THR A 250 -9.21 1.40 -16.32
C THR A 250 -9.60 2.73 -15.69
N ILE A 251 -10.85 3.11 -15.88
CA ILE A 251 -11.41 4.44 -15.63
C ILE A 251 -11.90 4.63 -14.19
N VAL A 252 -11.85 5.87 -13.69
CA VAL A 252 -12.77 6.34 -12.64
C VAL A 252 -13.12 7.82 -12.80
N ARG A 253 -14.32 8.14 -13.32
CA ARG A 253 -14.92 9.50 -13.41
C ARG A 253 -14.06 10.51 -14.14
#